data_AF-A0A0D2YIY3-F1
#
_entry.id   AF-A0A0D2YIY3-F1
#
_cell.length_a   1.000
_cell.length_b   1.000
_cell.length_c   1.000
_cell.angle_alpha   90.00
_cell.angle_beta   90.00
_cell.angle_gamma   90.00
#
_symmetry.space_group_name_H-M   'P 1'
#
loop_
_entity.id
_entity.type
_entity.pdbx_description
1 polymer ?
#
loop_
_entity_poly.entity_id
_entity_poly.type
_entity_poly.pdbx_seq_one_letter_code
_entity_poly.pdbx_strand_id
1 'polypeptide(L)'
;MPLQFRTFLWFATTWRLDKESLELVAAIIEHRVDALLQSQPHDDASFMAVPSLQTIQHLARVQALFIYQFLQFYDGCIRQRAMADRSIPTLLQWCEHLWQSVMLDAVHNEQSLTTMDMNSSDAMAETPTSKHWKAWILSESLRRTWVVCTSTIAAYLRERDGWNECAGEIRYTACQGLWDASSSAMWLQLSSRQDPLFVRSLHVDELLLSVAPTEVDTFSTALMRLLIGRDEMESWGRRLKSFLS
;
A
#
# COMPACT_ATOMS: atom_id res chain seq x y z
N MET A 1 -40.28 38.77 1.19
CA MET A 1 -39.86 37.68 0.28
C MET A 1 -40.29 36.35 0.87
N PRO A 2 -40.93 35.46 0.10
CA PRO A 2 -41.48 34.21 0.64
C PRO A 2 -40.35 33.27 1.09
N LEU A 3 -40.55 32.58 2.22
CA LEU A 3 -39.57 31.71 2.88
C LEU A 3 -38.94 30.63 1.98
N GLN A 4 -39.57 30.29 0.86
CA GLN A 4 -39.07 29.27 -0.07
C GLN A 4 -37.85 29.72 -0.92
N PHE A 5 -37.59 31.02 -1.04
CA PHE A 5 -36.43 31.52 -1.79
C PHE A 5 -35.11 31.45 -0.99
N ARG A 6 -35.19 31.42 0.35
CA ARG A 6 -34.00 31.36 1.23
C ARG A 6 -33.43 29.95 1.29
N THR A 7 -34.27 28.91 1.20
CA THR A 7 -33.84 27.51 1.18
C THR A 7 -33.12 27.16 -0.12
N PHE A 8 -33.60 27.68 -1.26
CA PHE A 8 -32.97 27.45 -2.57
C PHE A 8 -31.60 28.12 -2.70
N LEU A 9 -31.46 29.35 -2.19
CA LEU A 9 -30.16 30.03 -2.16
C LEU A 9 -29.19 29.37 -1.18
N TRP A 10 -29.66 28.90 -0.02
CA TRP A 10 -28.82 28.15 0.92
C TRP A 10 -28.34 26.82 0.34
N PHE A 11 -29.22 26.02 -0.28
CA PHE A 11 -28.81 24.79 -0.96
C PHE A 11 -27.87 25.06 -2.13
N ALA A 12 -28.13 26.09 -2.94
CA ALA A 12 -27.27 26.44 -4.08
C ALA A 12 -25.92 27.01 -3.64
N THR A 13 -25.85 27.74 -2.52
CA THR A 13 -24.57 28.24 -1.99
C THR A 13 -23.82 27.17 -1.22
N THR A 14 -24.47 26.29 -0.45
CA THR A 14 -23.79 25.16 0.21
C THR A 14 -23.31 24.12 -0.80
N TRP A 15 -24.10 23.80 -1.83
CA TRP A 15 -23.64 22.94 -2.93
C TRP A 15 -22.55 23.60 -3.78
N ARG A 16 -22.63 24.91 -4.00
CA ARG A 16 -21.58 25.64 -4.72
C ARG A 16 -20.30 25.73 -3.90
N LEU A 17 -20.39 25.94 -2.59
CA LEU A 17 -19.26 25.92 -1.66
C LEU A 17 -18.65 24.52 -1.55
N ASP A 18 -19.48 23.47 -1.53
CA ASP A 18 -19.01 22.08 -1.58
C ASP A 18 -18.26 21.80 -2.88
N LYS A 19 -18.81 22.23 -4.02
CA LYS A 19 -18.18 22.10 -5.32
C LYS A 19 -16.89 22.91 -5.46
N GLU A 20 -16.88 24.18 -5.06
CA GLU A 20 -15.69 25.04 -5.07
C GLU A 20 -14.61 24.49 -4.11
N SER A 21 -15.01 23.95 -2.96
CA SER A 21 -14.08 23.29 -2.03
C SER A 21 -13.50 22.02 -2.64
N LEU A 22 -14.29 21.20 -3.32
CA LEU A 22 -13.82 20.01 -4.03
C LEU A 22 -12.89 20.37 -5.20
N GLU A 23 -13.21 21.41 -5.97
CA GLU A 23 -12.36 21.92 -7.05
C GLU A 23 -11.03 22.47 -6.52
N LEU A 24 -11.05 23.20 -5.40
CA LEU A 24 -9.84 23.71 -4.75
C LEU A 24 -8.99 22.58 -4.15
N VAL A 25 -9.61 21.58 -3.53
CA VAL A 25 -8.92 20.38 -3.03
C VAL A 25 -8.29 19.61 -4.19
N ALA A 26 -9.01 19.42 -5.30
CA ALA A 26 -8.48 18.77 -6.50
C ALA A 26 -7.29 19.54 -7.06
N ALA A 27 -7.36 20.87 -7.16
CA ALA A 27 -6.26 21.71 -7.63
C ALA A 27 -5.02 21.62 -6.71
N ILE A 28 -5.22 21.57 -5.38
CA ILE A 28 -4.11 21.39 -4.43
C ILE A 28 -3.47 20.01 -4.60
N ILE A 29 -4.26 18.96 -4.78
CA ILE A 29 -3.76 17.61 -4.99
C ILE A 29 -2.99 17.53 -6.31
N GLU A 30 -3.56 18.04 -7.41
CA GLU A 30 -2.90 18.13 -8.73
C GLU A 30 -1.54 18.85 -8.62
N HIS A 31 -1.51 20.02 -7.99
CA HIS A 31 -0.28 20.78 -7.79
C HIS A 31 0.77 20.01 -6.97
N ARG A 32 0.35 19.31 -5.91
CA ARG A 32 1.26 18.50 -5.08
C ARG A 32 1.83 17.31 -5.84
N VAL A 33 1.03 16.70 -6.71
CA VAL A 33 1.48 15.57 -7.54
C VAL A 33 2.44 16.06 -8.62
N ASP A 34 2.15 17.19 -9.26
CA ASP A 34 3.08 17.80 -10.21
C ASP A 34 4.42 18.13 -9.55
N ALA A 35 4.39 18.72 -8.35
CA ALA A 35 5.60 18.96 -7.56
C ALA A 35 6.32 17.65 -7.19
N LEU A 36 5.57 16.59 -6.83
CA LEU A 36 6.14 15.27 -6.55
C LEU A 36 6.84 14.69 -7.79
N LEU A 37 6.21 14.76 -8.96
CA LEU A 37 6.78 14.26 -10.21
C LEU A 37 8.01 15.06 -10.64
N GLN A 38 8.01 16.39 -10.45
CA GLN A 38 9.12 17.28 -10.80
C GLN A 38 10.31 17.20 -9.84
N SER A 39 10.06 16.90 -8.57
CA SER A 39 11.11 16.78 -7.53
C SER A 39 11.88 15.46 -7.56
N GLN A 40 11.54 14.56 -8.50
CA GLN A 40 12.26 13.31 -8.61
C GLN A 40 13.66 13.54 -9.18
N PRO A 41 14.67 12.78 -8.72
CA PRO A 41 16.00 12.84 -9.33
C PRO A 41 15.87 12.52 -10.83
N HIS A 42 16.24 13.48 -11.67
CA HIS A 42 16.49 13.20 -13.08
C HIS A 42 17.79 12.40 -13.13
N ASP A 43 17.69 11.07 -13.19
CA ASP A 43 18.86 10.23 -13.39
C ASP A 43 19.39 10.47 -14.81
N ASP A 44 20.42 11.30 -14.90
CA ASP A 44 21.28 11.46 -16.09
C ASP A 44 22.17 10.21 -16.34
N ALA A 45 21.90 9.09 -15.67
CA ALA A 45 22.69 7.87 -15.74
C ALA A 45 21.81 6.62 -15.79
N SER A 46 21.86 5.91 -16.93
CA SER A 46 21.40 4.53 -17.18
C SER A 46 19.94 4.19 -16.83
N PHE A 47 19.27 3.48 -17.76
CA PHE A 47 17.91 2.93 -17.60
C PHE A 47 17.73 1.98 -16.38
N MET A 48 18.81 1.65 -15.68
CA MET A 48 18.88 0.71 -14.55
C MET A 48 19.29 1.38 -13.23
N ALA A 49 19.49 2.69 -13.17
CA ALA A 49 19.84 3.36 -11.92
C ALA A 49 18.60 3.53 -11.05
N VAL A 50 18.67 3.03 -9.81
CA VAL A 50 17.71 3.40 -8.76
C VAL A 50 18.05 4.83 -8.35
N PRO A 51 17.09 5.76 -8.33
CA PRO A 51 17.32 7.11 -7.84
C PRO A 51 17.92 7.07 -6.43
N SER A 52 18.85 7.97 -6.11
CA SER A 52 19.55 8.02 -4.81
C SER A 52 18.66 8.50 -3.65
N LEU A 53 17.57 7.78 -3.40
CA LEU A 53 16.62 8.00 -2.32
C LEU A 53 16.73 6.87 -1.31
N GLN A 54 16.38 7.16 -0.06
CA GLN A 54 16.21 6.13 0.96
C GLN A 54 14.95 5.30 0.65
N THR A 55 14.94 4.02 1.04
CA THR A 55 13.77 3.14 0.88
C THR A 55 12.47 3.78 1.38
N ILE A 56 12.50 4.45 2.53
CA ILE A 56 11.30 5.10 3.09
C ILE A 56 10.78 6.22 2.18
N GLN A 57 11.67 6.93 1.47
CA GLN A 57 11.29 7.97 0.52
C GLN A 57 10.71 7.36 -0.75
N HIS A 58 11.27 6.23 -1.22
CA HIS A 58 10.67 5.44 -2.30
C HIS A 58 9.26 4.96 -1.94
N LEU A 59 9.07 4.46 -0.71
CA LEU A 59 7.76 4.01 -0.23
C LEU A 59 6.77 5.17 -0.20
N ALA A 60 7.17 6.32 0.35
CA ALA A 60 6.32 7.51 0.44
C ALA A 60 5.87 8.02 -0.94
N ARG A 61 6.77 8.10 -1.92
CA ARG A 61 6.40 8.56 -3.28
C ARG A 61 5.48 7.58 -3.99
N VAL A 62 5.67 6.26 -3.82
CA VAL A 62 4.79 5.23 -4.38
C VAL A 62 3.39 5.36 -3.78
N GLN A 63 3.30 5.44 -2.44
CA GLN A 63 2.01 5.59 -1.75
C GLN A 63 1.29 6.88 -2.15
N ALA A 64 2.01 7.99 -2.24
CA ALA A 64 1.43 9.27 -2.64
C ALA A 64 0.87 9.23 -4.07
N LEU A 65 1.66 8.74 -5.04
CA LEU A 65 1.20 8.62 -6.43
C LEU A 65 0.06 7.61 -6.57
N PHE A 66 0.13 6.48 -5.87
CA PHE A 66 -0.94 5.48 -5.86
C PHE A 66 -2.26 6.07 -5.35
N ILE A 67 -2.26 6.77 -4.21
CA ILE A 67 -3.48 7.37 -3.64
C ILE A 67 -4.10 8.34 -4.65
N TYR A 68 -3.28 9.19 -5.27
CA TYR A 68 -3.76 10.11 -6.29
C TYR A 68 -4.40 9.36 -7.47
N GLN A 69 -3.72 8.35 -7.98
CA GLN A 69 -4.20 7.59 -9.12
C GLN A 69 -5.48 6.79 -8.81
N PHE A 70 -5.57 6.24 -7.60
CA PHE A 70 -6.77 5.59 -7.10
C PHE A 70 -7.97 6.55 -7.12
N LEU A 71 -7.80 7.78 -6.66
CA LEU A 71 -8.85 8.80 -6.73
C LEU A 71 -9.26 9.08 -8.19
N GLN A 72 -8.29 9.16 -9.10
CA GLN A 72 -8.57 9.46 -10.51
C GLN A 72 -9.28 8.32 -11.26
N PHE A 73 -8.99 7.05 -10.96
CA PHE A 73 -9.64 5.91 -11.60
C PHE A 73 -11.17 5.95 -11.44
N TYR A 74 -11.62 6.37 -10.25
CA TYR A 74 -13.02 6.32 -9.81
C TYR A 74 -13.71 7.70 -9.73
N ASP A 75 -13.05 8.78 -10.18
CA ASP A 75 -13.63 10.13 -10.22
C ASP A 75 -14.80 10.28 -11.20
N GLY A 76 -14.87 9.41 -12.23
CA GLY A 76 -15.92 9.44 -13.25
C GLY A 76 -15.71 10.47 -14.36
N CYS A 77 -14.75 11.41 -14.22
CA CYS A 77 -14.35 12.32 -15.28
C CYS A 77 -13.36 11.67 -16.27
N ILE A 78 -13.64 11.79 -17.57
CA ILE A 78 -12.75 11.29 -18.64
C ILE A 78 -11.34 11.90 -18.54
N ARG A 79 -11.24 13.18 -18.15
CA ARG A 79 -9.95 13.86 -17.98
C ARG A 79 -9.13 13.24 -16.87
N GLN A 80 -9.73 13.00 -15.70
CA GLN A 80 -9.04 12.38 -14.57
C GLN A 80 -8.60 10.97 -14.92
N ARG A 81 -9.46 10.20 -15.61
CA ARG A 81 -9.10 8.88 -16.13
C ARG A 81 -7.91 8.91 -17.07
N ALA A 82 -7.89 9.83 -18.04
CA ALA A 82 -6.78 9.98 -18.97
C ALA A 82 -5.47 10.41 -18.28
N MET A 83 -5.54 11.18 -17.19
CA MET A 83 -4.37 11.50 -16.37
C MET A 83 -3.88 10.28 -15.58
N ALA A 84 -4.80 9.52 -14.99
CA ALA A 84 -4.47 8.27 -14.32
C ALA A 84 -3.76 7.32 -15.27
N ASP A 85 -4.27 7.15 -16.50
CA ASP A 85 -3.65 6.29 -17.52
C ASP A 85 -2.20 6.67 -17.82
N ARG A 86 -1.90 7.97 -17.89
CA ARG A 86 -0.55 8.47 -18.15
C ARG A 86 0.42 8.20 -17.00
N SER A 87 -0.08 8.08 -15.78
CA SER A 87 0.73 7.86 -14.58
C SER A 87 0.97 6.38 -14.26
N ILE A 88 0.26 5.43 -14.90
CA ILE A 88 0.44 3.99 -14.67
C ILE A 88 1.90 3.54 -14.85
N PRO A 89 2.59 3.87 -15.97
CA PRO A 89 3.96 3.43 -16.18
C PRO A 89 4.91 3.96 -15.10
N THR A 90 4.73 5.23 -14.70
CA THR A 90 5.52 5.86 -13.64
C THR A 90 5.32 5.16 -12.30
N LEU A 91 4.09 4.83 -11.92
CA LEU A 91 3.82 4.14 -10.66
C LEU A 91 4.44 2.75 -10.64
N LEU A 92 4.32 1.99 -11.74
CA LEU A 92 4.95 0.67 -11.87
C LEU A 92 6.48 0.75 -11.78
N GLN A 93 7.08 1.71 -12.47
CA GLN A 93 8.53 1.96 -12.38
C GLN A 93 8.95 2.32 -10.95
N TRP A 94 8.17 3.15 -10.25
CA TRP A 94 8.48 3.50 -8.86
C TRP A 94 8.33 2.32 -7.89
N CYS A 95 7.39 1.41 -8.15
CA CYS A 95 7.29 0.14 -7.41
C CYS A 95 8.54 -0.72 -7.61
N GLU A 96 9.08 -0.78 -8.83
CA GLU A 96 10.32 -1.50 -9.12
C GLU A 96 11.53 -0.85 -8.41
N HIS A 97 11.67 0.48 -8.49
CA HIS A 97 12.72 1.20 -7.76
C HIS A 97 12.63 0.98 -6.25
N LEU A 98 11.42 0.96 -5.68
CA LEU A 98 11.19 0.66 -4.27
C LEU A 98 11.66 -0.77 -3.93
N TRP A 99 11.34 -1.75 -4.77
CA TRP A 99 11.79 -3.12 -4.61
C TRP A 99 13.32 -3.24 -4.61
N GLN A 100 13.96 -2.63 -5.61
CA GLN A 100 15.41 -2.62 -5.75
C GLN A 100 16.10 -1.94 -4.55
N SER A 101 15.56 -0.81 -4.06
CA SER A 101 16.08 -0.12 -2.88
C SER A 101 16.08 -1.00 -1.63
N VAL A 102 15.01 -1.79 -1.40
CA VAL A 102 14.97 -2.70 -0.25
C VAL A 102 15.96 -3.85 -0.38
N MET A 103 16.15 -4.38 -1.59
CA MET A 103 17.15 -5.43 -1.80
C MET A 103 18.57 -4.92 -1.50
N LEU A 104 18.89 -3.68 -1.88
CA LEU A 104 20.17 -3.04 -1.57
C LEU A 104 20.34 -2.81 -0.06
N ASP A 105 19.32 -2.28 0.62
CA ASP A 105 19.35 -2.05 2.07
C ASP A 105 19.52 -3.36 2.86
N ALA A 106 18.85 -4.44 2.43
CA ALA A 106 18.97 -5.75 3.08
C ALA A 106 20.41 -6.29 3.01
N VAL A 107 21.04 -6.21 1.84
CA VAL A 107 22.44 -6.64 1.63
C VAL A 107 23.40 -5.82 2.50
N HIS A 108 23.20 -4.50 2.58
CA HIS A 108 24.06 -3.62 3.38
C HIS A 108 23.91 -3.86 4.90
N ASN A 109 22.68 -4.13 5.35
CA ASN A 109 22.40 -4.40 6.76
C ASN A 109 22.97 -5.75 7.19
N GLU A 110 22.91 -6.79 6.35
CA GLU A 110 23.58 -8.08 6.62
C GLU A 110 25.10 -7.92 6.74
N GLN A 111 25.72 -7.14 5.86
CA GLN A 111 27.17 -6.86 5.90
C GLN A 111 27.55 -6.11 7.19
N SER A 112 26.76 -5.11 7.59
CA SER A 112 26.98 -4.34 8.82
C SER A 112 26.84 -5.18 10.08
N LEU A 113 25.99 -6.21 10.08
CA LEU A 113 25.85 -7.17 11.19
C LEU A 113 27.03 -8.15 11.27
N THR A 114 27.70 -8.45 10.15
CA THR A 114 28.91 -9.28 10.15
C THR A 114 30.16 -8.53 10.61
N THR A 115 30.16 -7.20 10.52
CA THR A 115 31.24 -6.30 10.96
C THR A 115 30.86 -5.60 12.28
N MET A 116 30.62 -6.35 13.35
CA MET A 116 30.43 -5.73 14.67
C MET A 116 31.78 -5.27 15.24
N ASP A 117 32.08 -3.99 15.03
CA ASP A 117 33.18 -3.30 15.71
C ASP A 117 32.80 -3.10 17.20
N MET A 118 33.62 -3.65 18.10
CA MET A 118 33.34 -3.77 19.54
C MET A 118 33.40 -2.45 20.34
N ASN A 119 33.56 -1.28 19.69
CA ASN A 119 34.04 -0.07 20.38
C ASN A 119 33.20 1.21 20.21
N SER A 120 32.00 1.19 19.62
CA SER A 120 31.21 2.44 19.51
C SER A 120 30.31 2.67 20.72
N SER A 121 30.76 3.56 21.61
CA SER A 121 30.00 4.11 22.73
C SER A 121 29.46 5.50 22.39
N ASP A 122 28.22 5.64 21.90
CA ASP A 122 27.37 6.82 22.20
C ASP A 122 25.89 6.66 21.76
N ALA A 123 25.02 7.38 22.48
CA ALA A 123 23.58 7.68 22.27
C ALA A 123 22.60 6.49 22.22
N MET A 124 21.91 6.23 23.35
CA MET A 124 20.73 5.36 23.50
C MET A 124 20.73 4.14 22.56
N ALA A 125 21.65 3.20 22.79
CA ALA A 125 21.85 2.03 21.95
C ALA A 125 20.51 1.39 21.56
N GLU A 126 20.08 1.59 20.32
CA GLU A 126 18.85 0.99 19.80
C GLU A 126 18.97 -0.52 19.94
N THR A 127 18.02 -1.13 20.65
CA THR A 127 18.06 -2.58 20.87
C THR A 127 18.00 -3.31 19.54
N PRO A 128 18.69 -4.46 19.39
CA PRO A 128 18.60 -5.27 18.17
C PRO A 128 17.15 -5.54 17.78
N THR A 129 16.27 -5.86 18.74
CA THR A 129 14.84 -6.07 18.52
C THR A 129 14.15 -4.86 17.89
N SER A 130 14.49 -3.63 18.33
CA SER A 130 13.95 -2.39 17.74
C SER A 130 14.34 -2.25 16.27
N LYS A 131 15.60 -2.52 15.94
CA LYS A 131 16.09 -2.46 14.55
C LYS A 131 15.41 -3.49 13.66
N HIS A 132 15.31 -4.74 14.11
CA HIS A 132 14.63 -5.81 13.35
C HIS A 132 13.15 -5.51 13.14
N TRP A 133 12.46 -5.00 14.17
CA TRP A 133 11.06 -4.61 14.04
C TRP A 133 10.86 -3.47 13.04
N LYS A 134 11.68 -2.42 13.08
CA LYS A 134 11.63 -1.32 12.09
C LYS A 134 11.89 -1.81 10.67
N ALA A 135 12.90 -2.67 10.48
CA ALA A 135 13.20 -3.27 9.19
C ALA A 135 12.05 -4.16 8.68
N TRP A 136 11.42 -4.92 9.57
CA TRP A 136 10.23 -5.70 9.26
C TRP A 136 9.05 -4.82 8.85
N ILE A 137 8.76 -3.75 9.61
CA ILE A 137 7.71 -2.78 9.27
C ILE A 137 7.93 -2.19 7.88
N LEU A 138 9.15 -1.76 7.57
CA LEU A 138 9.48 -1.18 6.26
C LEU A 138 9.29 -2.21 5.13
N SER A 139 9.79 -3.44 5.34
CA SER A 139 9.67 -4.53 4.38
C SER A 139 8.22 -4.94 4.13
N GLU A 140 7.43 -5.07 5.19
CA GLU A 140 6.01 -5.43 5.11
C GLU A 140 5.18 -4.28 4.52
N SER A 141 5.52 -3.01 4.82
CA SER A 141 4.89 -1.84 4.20
C SER A 141 5.11 -1.82 2.69
N LEU A 142 6.33 -2.14 2.23
CA LEU A 142 6.63 -2.30 0.81
C LEU A 142 5.76 -3.40 0.20
N ARG A 143 5.74 -4.60 0.81
CA ARG A 143 4.99 -5.75 0.27
C ARG A 143 3.51 -5.41 0.14
N ARG A 144 2.90 -4.88 1.20
CA ARG A 144 1.48 -4.49 1.20
C ARG A 144 1.19 -3.38 0.18
N THR A 145 2.08 -2.39 0.06
CA THR A 145 1.95 -1.30 -0.93
C THR A 145 2.03 -1.83 -2.35
N TRP A 146 3.00 -2.71 -2.65
CA TRP A 146 3.16 -3.31 -3.96
C TRP A 146 1.92 -4.12 -4.35
N VAL A 147 1.41 -4.98 -3.44
CA VAL A 147 0.18 -5.77 -3.67
C VAL A 147 -1.00 -4.86 -3.98
N VAL A 148 -1.18 -3.79 -3.21
CA VAL A 148 -2.29 -2.85 -3.42
C VAL A 148 -2.17 -2.13 -4.76
N CYS A 149 -0.98 -1.66 -5.13
CA CYS A 149 -0.75 -0.98 -6.39
C CYS A 149 -1.04 -1.90 -7.58
N THR A 150 -0.45 -3.09 -7.61
CA THR A 150 -0.58 -4.02 -8.75
C THR A 150 -1.99 -4.59 -8.86
N SER A 151 -2.62 -4.95 -7.74
CA SER A 151 -4.00 -5.47 -7.75
C SER A 151 -5.01 -4.41 -8.21
N THR A 152 -4.84 -3.16 -7.78
CA THR A 152 -5.73 -2.05 -8.19
C THR A 152 -5.54 -1.72 -9.67
N ILE A 153 -4.29 -1.62 -10.15
CA ILE A 153 -4.01 -1.39 -11.57
C ILE A 153 -4.58 -2.53 -12.41
N ALA A 154 -4.41 -3.78 -11.99
CA ALA A 154 -4.94 -4.95 -12.67
C ALA A 154 -6.48 -4.91 -12.76
N ALA A 155 -7.16 -4.58 -11.67
CA ALA A 155 -8.61 -4.43 -11.65
C ALA A 155 -9.07 -3.30 -12.60
N TYR A 156 -8.44 -2.14 -12.51
CA TYR A 156 -8.74 -0.99 -13.38
C TYR A 156 -8.55 -1.31 -14.87
N LEU A 157 -7.41 -1.92 -15.25
CA LEU A 157 -7.13 -2.29 -16.64
C LEU A 157 -8.10 -3.36 -17.14
N ARG A 158 -8.48 -4.33 -16.30
CA ARG A 158 -9.49 -5.32 -16.64
C ARG A 158 -10.86 -4.69 -16.88
N GLU A 159 -11.26 -3.71 -16.07
CA GLU A 159 -12.51 -2.97 -16.28
C GLU A 159 -12.47 -2.11 -17.55
N ARG A 160 -11.32 -1.50 -17.87
CA ARG A 160 -11.15 -0.61 -19.02
C ARG A 160 -11.03 -1.36 -20.35
N ASP A 161 -10.17 -2.38 -20.39
CA ASP A 161 -9.72 -3.04 -21.62
C ASP A 161 -10.18 -4.51 -21.72
N GLY A 162 -10.77 -5.06 -20.65
CA GLY A 162 -11.17 -6.47 -20.57
C GLY A 162 -10.03 -7.44 -20.23
N TRP A 163 -8.78 -6.97 -20.18
CA TRP A 163 -7.61 -7.78 -19.87
C TRP A 163 -6.48 -6.95 -19.24
N ASN A 164 -5.52 -7.62 -18.61
CA ASN A 164 -4.32 -7.01 -18.06
C ASN A 164 -3.16 -8.02 -18.05
N GLU A 165 -1.92 -7.56 -18.16
CA GLU A 165 -0.76 -8.39 -17.88
C GLU A 165 -0.64 -8.65 -16.37
N CYS A 166 -0.21 -9.85 -16.01
CA CYS A 166 0.03 -10.21 -14.61
C CYS A 166 1.39 -9.66 -14.19
N ALA A 167 1.41 -8.74 -13.23
CA ALA A 167 2.64 -8.20 -12.65
C ALA A 167 3.41 -9.23 -11.79
N GLY A 168 2.86 -10.44 -11.63
CA GLY A 168 3.37 -11.47 -10.74
C GLY A 168 2.76 -11.37 -9.34
N GLU A 169 3.44 -11.98 -8.38
CA GLU A 169 3.00 -12.02 -6.99
C GLU A 169 4.19 -11.88 -6.05
N ILE A 170 3.86 -11.54 -4.80
CA ILE A 170 4.82 -11.50 -3.71
C ILE A 170 4.23 -12.17 -2.48
N ARG A 171 5.11 -12.55 -1.54
CA ARG A 171 4.66 -13.01 -0.23
C ARG A 171 4.46 -11.83 0.71
N TYR A 172 3.57 -11.97 1.67
CA TYR A 172 3.34 -10.97 2.71
C TYR A 172 2.82 -11.65 3.99
N THR A 173 2.87 -10.93 5.10
CA THR A 173 2.42 -11.44 6.40
C THR A 173 0.91 -11.28 6.48
N ALA A 174 0.16 -12.37 6.64
CA ALA A 174 -1.29 -12.34 6.72
C ALA A 174 -1.87 -12.56 8.12
N CYS A 175 -1.03 -12.93 9.10
CA CYS A 175 -1.52 -13.26 10.43
C CYS A 175 -2.09 -12.05 11.17
N GLN A 176 -3.19 -12.29 11.89
CA GLN A 176 -3.86 -11.29 12.69
C GLN A 176 -2.94 -10.79 13.82
N GLY A 177 -2.88 -9.46 13.99
CA GLY A 177 -2.25 -8.83 15.16
C GLY A 177 -0.74 -8.59 15.06
N LEU A 178 0.00 -9.27 14.17
CA LEU A 178 1.45 -9.02 14.06
C LEU A 178 1.75 -7.63 13.49
N TRP A 179 0.96 -7.18 12.51
CA TRP A 179 1.00 -5.82 11.96
C TRP A 179 0.57 -4.76 13.00
N ASP A 180 -0.37 -5.10 13.88
CA ASP A 180 -0.94 -4.19 14.86
C ASP A 180 -0.10 -4.07 16.15
N ALA A 181 1.05 -4.76 16.22
CA ALA A 181 1.95 -4.69 17.36
C ALA A 181 2.39 -3.24 17.62
N SER A 182 2.12 -2.73 18.82
CA SER A 182 2.39 -1.32 19.17
C SER A 182 3.84 -1.05 19.60
N SER A 183 4.65 -2.10 19.75
CA SER A 183 6.06 -2.01 20.16
C SER A 183 6.88 -3.19 19.64
N SER A 184 8.20 -3.01 19.57
CA SER A 184 9.15 -4.07 19.19
C SER A 184 9.11 -5.28 20.12
N ALA A 185 8.85 -5.06 21.42
CA ALA A 185 8.72 -6.14 22.40
C ALA A 185 7.45 -6.98 22.15
N MET A 186 6.32 -6.33 21.88
CA MET A 186 5.06 -7.01 21.55
C MET A 186 5.19 -7.77 20.23
N TRP A 187 5.80 -7.16 19.22
CA TRP A 187 6.07 -7.81 17.94
C TRP A 187 6.92 -9.08 18.11
N LEU A 188 8.00 -9.02 18.90
CA LEU A 188 8.85 -10.19 19.18
C LEU A 188 8.09 -11.29 19.94
N GLN A 189 7.24 -10.90 20.90
CA GLN A 189 6.42 -11.86 21.63
C GLN A 189 5.40 -12.55 20.71
N LEU A 190 4.78 -11.82 19.79
CA LEU A 190 3.81 -12.38 18.84
C LEU A 190 4.50 -13.25 17.79
N SER A 191 5.60 -12.78 17.19
CA SER A 191 6.33 -13.51 16.16
C SER A 191 6.96 -14.82 16.66
N SER A 192 7.22 -14.94 17.95
CA SER A 192 7.70 -16.20 18.57
C SER A 192 6.59 -17.18 18.92
N ARG A 193 5.33 -16.74 18.97
CA ARG A 193 4.18 -17.55 19.41
C ARG A 193 3.25 -17.97 18.27
N GLN A 194 3.22 -17.20 17.20
CA GLN A 194 2.31 -17.40 16.08
C GLN A 194 3.11 -17.53 14.78
N ASP A 195 2.62 -18.38 13.88
CA ASP A 195 3.11 -18.38 12.51
C ASP A 195 2.80 -17.01 11.89
N PRO A 196 3.77 -16.31 11.27
CA PRO A 196 3.51 -15.07 10.55
C PRO A 196 2.50 -15.23 9.40
N LEU A 197 2.12 -16.46 9.02
CA LEU A 197 1.28 -16.75 7.86
C LEU A 197 1.83 -16.03 6.63
N PHE A 198 3.07 -16.35 6.28
CA PHE A 198 3.78 -15.71 5.18
C PHE A 198 3.34 -16.29 3.83
N VAL A 199 2.28 -15.71 3.28
CA VAL A 199 1.47 -16.29 2.20
C VAL A 199 1.65 -15.55 0.88
N ARG A 200 1.32 -16.21 -0.22
CA ARG A 200 1.41 -15.67 -1.59
C ARG A 200 0.19 -14.80 -1.90
N SER A 201 0.40 -13.62 -2.49
CA SER A 201 -0.67 -12.63 -2.71
C SER A 201 -1.77 -13.07 -3.67
N LEU A 202 -1.48 -13.99 -4.61
CA LEU A 202 -2.46 -14.46 -5.59
C LEU A 202 -3.02 -15.87 -5.32
N HIS A 203 -2.50 -16.59 -4.31
CA HIS A 203 -2.93 -17.96 -3.98
C HIS A 203 -3.91 -17.94 -2.80
N VAL A 204 -5.06 -17.29 -3.03
CA VAL A 204 -6.12 -17.15 -2.02
C VAL A 204 -6.74 -18.51 -1.67
N ASP A 205 -6.76 -19.43 -2.61
CA ASP A 205 -7.24 -20.81 -2.44
C ASP A 205 -6.50 -21.56 -1.32
N GLU A 206 -5.17 -21.40 -1.23
CA GLU A 206 -4.37 -22.00 -0.16
C GLU A 206 -4.83 -21.52 1.23
N LEU A 207 -5.08 -20.22 1.38
CA LEU A 207 -5.59 -19.62 2.63
C LEU A 207 -7.00 -20.10 2.97
N LEU A 208 -7.91 -20.14 1.99
CA LEU A 208 -9.30 -20.54 2.18
C LEU A 208 -9.45 -21.98 2.69
N LEU A 209 -8.48 -22.85 2.36
CA LEU A 209 -8.46 -24.25 2.75
C LEU A 209 -7.81 -24.50 4.10
N SER A 210 -6.82 -23.69 4.49
CA SER A 210 -5.90 -24.02 5.59
C SER A 210 -5.98 -23.09 6.80
N VAL A 211 -6.59 -21.90 6.67
CA VAL A 211 -6.56 -20.86 7.72
C VAL A 211 -7.98 -20.44 8.12
N ALA A 212 -8.22 -20.25 9.42
CA ALA A 212 -9.49 -19.76 9.89
C ALA A 212 -9.64 -18.24 9.59
N PRO A 213 -10.84 -17.75 9.22
CA PRO A 213 -11.07 -16.33 8.98
C PRO A 213 -10.64 -15.38 10.10
N THR A 214 -10.63 -15.84 11.36
CA THR A 214 -10.19 -15.05 12.51
C THR A 214 -8.68 -14.91 12.61
N GLU A 215 -7.90 -15.81 12.00
CA GLU A 215 -6.44 -15.78 12.05
C GLU A 215 -5.84 -14.85 10.98
N VAL A 216 -6.65 -14.37 10.05
CA VAL A 216 -6.25 -13.51 8.94
C VAL A 216 -6.51 -12.05 9.29
N ASP A 217 -5.54 -11.18 9.01
CA ASP A 217 -5.64 -9.77 9.34
C ASP A 217 -6.60 -8.98 8.42
N THR A 218 -6.86 -7.73 8.80
CA THR A 218 -7.81 -6.86 8.10
C THR A 218 -7.35 -6.54 6.67
N PHE A 219 -6.04 -6.37 6.46
CA PHE A 219 -5.47 -6.09 5.13
C PHE A 219 -5.69 -7.26 4.18
N SER A 220 -5.30 -8.46 4.61
CA SER A 220 -5.44 -9.70 3.85
C SER A 220 -6.90 -10.00 3.56
N THR A 221 -7.79 -9.81 4.54
CA THR A 221 -9.23 -9.97 4.37
C THR A 221 -9.78 -9.02 3.29
N ALA A 222 -9.32 -7.77 3.25
CA ALA A 222 -9.71 -6.80 2.23
C ALA A 222 -9.16 -7.17 0.85
N LEU A 223 -7.90 -7.63 0.78
CA LEU A 223 -7.29 -8.11 -0.45
C LEU A 223 -8.04 -9.33 -1.01
N MET A 224 -8.34 -10.32 -0.17
CA MET A 224 -9.10 -11.51 -0.58
C MET A 224 -10.48 -11.13 -1.12
N ARG A 225 -11.21 -10.20 -0.47
CA ARG A 225 -12.48 -9.67 -1.00
C ARG A 225 -12.34 -9.06 -2.39
N LEU A 226 -11.23 -8.38 -2.66
CA LEU A 226 -10.96 -7.81 -3.98
C LEU A 226 -10.68 -8.91 -5.02
N LEU A 227 -10.01 -10.00 -4.65
CA LEU A 227 -9.59 -11.06 -5.57
C LEU A 227 -10.67 -12.10 -5.87
N ILE A 228 -11.41 -12.57 -4.87
CA ILE A 228 -12.41 -13.65 -5.00
C ILE A 228 -13.86 -13.18 -4.89
N GLY A 229 -14.07 -11.89 -4.59
CA GLY A 229 -15.40 -11.30 -4.48
C GLY A 229 -16.11 -11.58 -3.15
N ARG A 230 -17.34 -11.05 -3.04
CA ARG A 230 -18.11 -11.08 -1.79
C ARG A 230 -18.63 -12.49 -1.46
N ASP A 231 -19.19 -13.18 -2.44
CA ASP A 231 -19.91 -14.44 -2.21
C ASP A 231 -18.99 -15.53 -1.66
N GLU A 232 -17.77 -15.65 -2.22
CA GLU A 232 -16.76 -16.57 -1.72
C GLU A 232 -16.26 -16.19 -0.33
N MET A 233 -16.12 -14.89 -0.03
CA MET A 233 -15.74 -14.43 1.30
C MET A 233 -16.83 -14.72 2.36
N GLU A 234 -18.11 -14.61 1.98
CA GLU A 234 -19.23 -14.99 2.85
C GLU A 234 -19.32 -16.52 3.04
N SER A 235 -18.97 -17.31 2.02
CA SER A 235 -18.88 -18.76 2.12
C SER A 235 -17.79 -19.19 3.11
N TRP A 236 -16.61 -18.55 3.03
CA TRP A 236 -15.48 -18.80 3.92
C TRP A 236 -15.78 -18.41 5.37
N GLY A 237 -16.38 -17.23 5.60
CA GLY A 237 -16.80 -16.80 6.92
C GLY A 237 -17.82 -17.72 7.60
N ARG A 238 -18.65 -18.43 6.82
CA ARG A 238 -19.60 -19.42 7.35
C ARG A 238 -18.95 -20.71 7.83
N ARG A 239 -17.79 -21.12 7.28
CA ARG A 239 -17.04 -22.29 7.76
C ARG A 239 -16.61 -22.13 9.22
N LEU A 240 -16.36 -20.89 9.67
CA LEU A 240 -16.06 -20.59 11.07
C LEU A 240 -17.21 -21.00 12.02
N LYS A 241 -18.46 -20.94 11.56
CA LYS A 241 -19.65 -21.26 12.38
C LYS A 241 -19.89 -22.76 12.52
N SER A 242 -19.47 -23.58 11.55
CA SER A 242 -19.64 -25.04 11.60
C SER A 242 -18.60 -25.76 12.46
N PHE A 243 -17.47 -25.12 12.79
CA PHE A 243 -16.47 -25.66 13.72
C PHE A 243 -16.72 -25.26 15.19
N LEU A 244 -17.62 -24.31 15.43
CA LEU A 244 -17.97 -23.79 16.77
C LEU A 244 -19.40 -24.18 17.23
N SER A 245 -20.12 -24.97 16.42
CA SER A 245 -21.42 -25.58 16.73
C SER A 245 -21.28 -27.08 16.93
#